data_AF-A0A836QNH7-F1
#
_entry.id   AF-A0A836QNH7-F1
#
_cell.length_a   1.000
_cell.length_b   1.000
_cell.length_c   1.000
_cell.angle_alpha   90.00
_cell.angle_beta   90.00
_cell.angle_gamma   90.00
#
_symmetry.space_group_name_H-M   'P 1'
#
loop_
_entity.id
_entity.type
_entity.pdbx_description
1 polymer ?
#
loop_
_entity_poly.entity_id
_entity_poly.type
_entity_poly.pdbx_seq_one_letter_code
_entity_poly.pdbx_strand_id
1 'polypeptide(L)'
;ASPRSGRVAIEAKNINKRYGERVLVKDLSVRVMRGDRIAIIGPNGVGKTTLLRMLIGDLEPDEGCLRLGARLEIIYFDQRREVLDPNQTLWETVCTNGGDTVNVRGRSQHVVGYLSDFFFDESQALSPVSSLSGGERSRLLLARLFAHPGNLLALDEPTNDLDVETLDLLQEALGEYDGTVLLVSHDRDFIDRIATSTLVLDGIGAVVEYVGGYSDYLRLKPKSAIATRKRNNRATKVTRRLRTSLSYKEQRELEGLPQEIEILSKKIATAEMLLADVDFYRKDPAAFEVATVDLATARAALAHSENRWFDLEAKRDALRAKTAM
;
A
#
# COMPACT_ATOMS: atom_id res chain seq x y z
N ALA A 1 9.07 29.15 -28.33
CA ALA A 1 8.21 28.35 -27.42
C ALA A 1 9.13 27.51 -26.53
N SER A 2 9.42 27.97 -25.31
CA SER A 2 10.24 27.20 -24.36
C SER A 2 9.46 25.95 -23.92
N PRO A 3 10.05 24.75 -23.97
CA PRO A 3 9.27 23.54 -23.74
C PRO A 3 8.88 23.48 -22.27
N ARG A 4 7.59 23.21 -22.02
CA ARG A 4 7.01 22.88 -20.69
C ARG A 4 7.61 21.59 -20.06
N SER A 5 8.80 21.17 -20.49
CA SER A 5 9.44 19.89 -20.21
C SER A 5 10.01 19.78 -18.81
N GLY A 6 10.39 20.88 -18.15
CA GLY A 6 10.96 20.83 -16.80
C GLY A 6 9.96 20.47 -15.70
N ARG A 7 8.65 20.66 -15.93
CA ARG A 7 7.60 20.41 -14.93
C ARG A 7 7.03 18.99 -14.96
N VAL A 8 7.28 18.23 -16.03
CA VAL A 8 6.77 16.86 -16.15
C VAL A 8 7.76 15.90 -15.52
N ALA A 9 7.29 15.09 -14.58
CA ALA A 9 8.05 13.98 -14.02
C ALA A 9 7.90 12.75 -14.93
N ILE A 10 6.67 12.31 -15.21
CA ILE A 10 6.42 11.12 -16.03
C ILE A 10 5.38 11.42 -17.09
N GLU A 11 5.61 10.98 -18.32
CA GLU A 11 4.62 10.99 -19.38
C GLU A 11 4.51 9.58 -19.96
N ALA A 12 3.38 8.91 -19.71
CA ALA A 12 3.02 7.65 -20.33
C ALA A 12 1.94 7.89 -21.38
N LYS A 13 2.12 7.33 -22.58
CA LYS A 13 1.18 7.43 -23.69
C LYS A 13 0.84 6.04 -24.21
N ASN A 14 -0.45 5.71 -24.11
CA ASN A 14 -1.03 4.47 -24.63
C ASN A 14 -0.23 3.23 -24.18
N ILE A 15 0.23 3.22 -22.93
CA ILE A 15 1.05 2.11 -22.43
C ILE A 15 0.17 0.90 -22.14
N ASN A 16 0.68 -0.28 -22.48
CA ASN A 16 0.00 -1.56 -22.26
C ASN A 16 0.94 -2.54 -21.55
N LYS A 17 0.37 -3.40 -20.71
CA LYS A 17 1.09 -4.50 -20.08
C LYS A 17 0.23 -5.74 -19.93
N ARG A 18 0.79 -6.89 -20.33
CA ARG A 18 0.18 -8.21 -20.21
C ARG A 18 1.19 -9.24 -19.69
N TYR A 19 0.68 -10.23 -18.97
CA TYR A 19 1.40 -11.46 -18.64
C TYR A 19 0.58 -12.64 -19.14
N GLY A 20 1.07 -13.31 -20.18
CA GLY A 20 0.30 -14.34 -20.89
C GLY A 20 -1.01 -13.76 -21.43
N GLU A 21 -2.14 -14.38 -21.06
CA GLU A 21 -3.48 -13.91 -21.44
C GLU A 21 -4.02 -12.77 -20.56
N ARG A 22 -3.36 -12.49 -19.43
CA ARG A 22 -3.83 -11.52 -18.45
C ARG A 22 -3.36 -10.12 -18.80
N VAL A 23 -4.31 -9.23 -19.11
CA VAL A 23 -4.05 -7.80 -19.30
C VAL A 23 -4.04 -7.10 -17.95
N LEU A 24 -2.92 -6.48 -17.58
CA LEU A 24 -2.78 -5.71 -16.34
C LEU A 24 -3.09 -4.23 -16.56
N VAL A 25 -2.58 -3.68 -17.67
CA VAL A 25 -2.78 -2.28 -18.05
C VAL A 25 -3.08 -2.22 -19.54
N LYS A 26 -4.13 -1.51 -19.92
CA LYS A 26 -4.56 -1.32 -21.29
C LYS A 26 -4.75 0.16 -21.61
N ASP A 27 -4.06 0.62 -22.63
CA ASP A 27 -4.20 1.97 -23.20
C ASP A 27 -4.10 3.11 -22.16
N LEU A 28 -3.21 2.96 -21.19
CA LEU A 28 -3.03 3.98 -20.15
C LEU A 28 -2.25 5.16 -20.73
N SER A 29 -2.85 6.35 -20.65
CA SER A 29 -2.17 7.61 -20.88
C SER A 29 -2.28 8.46 -19.63
N VAL A 30 -1.14 8.78 -19.00
CA VAL A 30 -1.08 9.57 -17.78
C VAL A 30 0.11 10.51 -17.83
N ARG A 31 -0.04 11.70 -17.23
CA ARG A 31 1.02 12.69 -17.12
C ARG A 31 1.16 13.11 -15.67
N VAL A 32 2.29 12.74 -15.07
CA VAL A 32 2.66 13.08 -13.71
C VAL A 32 3.55 14.31 -13.74
N MET A 33 3.18 15.35 -13.00
CA MET A 33 3.94 16.57 -12.83
C MET A 33 4.86 16.46 -11.61
N ARG A 34 5.90 17.30 -11.58
CA ARG A 34 6.77 17.42 -10.41
C ARG A 34 5.97 17.95 -9.22
N GLY A 35 6.06 17.27 -8.09
CA GLY A 35 5.29 17.57 -6.87
C GLY A 35 3.95 16.84 -6.75
N ASP A 36 3.51 16.13 -7.80
CA ASP A 36 2.29 15.32 -7.71
C ASP A 36 2.45 14.17 -6.71
N ARG A 37 1.36 13.85 -6.02
CA ARG A 37 1.28 12.73 -5.06
C ARG A 37 0.18 11.79 -5.51
N ILE A 38 0.57 10.71 -6.16
CA ILE A 38 -0.37 9.81 -6.84
C ILE A 38 -0.43 8.49 -6.10
N ALA A 39 -1.61 8.12 -5.62
CA ALA A 39 -1.86 6.81 -5.04
C ALA A 39 -2.41 5.83 -6.08
N ILE A 40 -1.81 4.65 -6.18
CA ILE A 40 -2.22 3.55 -7.04
C ILE A 40 -3.02 2.57 -6.19
N ILE A 41 -4.30 2.43 -6.50
CA ILE A 41 -5.24 1.61 -5.73
C ILE A 41 -5.92 0.56 -6.59
N GLY A 42 -6.32 -0.54 -5.97
CA GLY A 42 -6.99 -1.64 -6.63
C GLY A 42 -6.87 -2.96 -5.88
N PRO A 43 -7.64 -4.00 -6.28
CA PRO A 43 -7.63 -5.30 -5.62
C PRO A 43 -6.24 -5.96 -5.56
N ASN A 44 -6.06 -6.91 -4.65
CA ASN A 44 -4.79 -7.64 -4.54
C ASN A 44 -4.49 -8.41 -5.83
N GLY A 45 -3.22 -8.39 -6.24
CA GLY A 45 -2.77 -9.08 -7.44
C GLY A 45 -3.25 -8.47 -8.76
N VAL A 46 -3.83 -7.26 -8.79
CA VAL A 46 -4.25 -6.58 -10.03
C VAL A 46 -3.08 -6.02 -10.85
N GLY A 47 -1.89 -5.91 -10.27
CA GLY A 47 -0.71 -5.35 -10.92
C GLY A 47 -0.34 -3.92 -10.49
N LYS A 48 -0.68 -3.50 -9.27
CA LYS A 48 -0.30 -2.17 -8.72
C LYS A 48 1.21 -1.95 -8.74
N THR A 49 1.97 -2.87 -8.13
CA THR A 49 3.43 -2.94 -8.19
C THR A 49 3.95 -2.93 -9.62
N THR A 50 3.31 -3.67 -10.53
CA THR A 50 3.69 -3.69 -11.95
C THR A 50 3.51 -2.32 -12.59
N LEU A 51 2.39 -1.64 -12.33
CA LEU A 51 2.15 -0.29 -12.82
C LEU A 51 3.17 0.70 -12.24
N LEU A 52 3.44 0.63 -10.93
CA LEU A 52 4.43 1.47 -10.27
C LEU A 52 5.81 1.32 -10.94
N ARG A 53 6.28 0.07 -11.09
CA ARG A 53 7.55 -0.25 -11.75
C ARG A 53 7.60 0.21 -13.21
N MET A 54 6.48 0.13 -13.93
CA MET A 54 6.42 0.70 -15.28
C MET A 54 6.53 2.22 -15.27
N LEU A 55 5.84 2.92 -14.38
CA LEU A 55 5.85 4.38 -14.34
C LEU A 55 7.22 4.96 -13.98
N ILE A 56 8.02 4.24 -13.17
CA ILE A 56 9.39 4.62 -12.84
C ILE A 56 10.44 4.15 -13.87
N GLY A 57 10.06 3.35 -14.86
CA GLY A 57 10.96 2.85 -15.90
C GLY A 57 11.73 1.57 -15.55
N ASP A 58 11.49 0.97 -14.38
CA ASP A 58 12.07 -0.32 -13.95
C ASP A 58 11.50 -1.52 -14.73
N LEU A 59 10.38 -1.32 -15.41
CA LEU A 59 9.72 -2.33 -16.23
C LEU A 59 9.23 -1.68 -17.53
N GLU A 60 9.63 -2.24 -18.67
CA GLU A 60 9.18 -1.73 -19.96
C GLU A 60 7.70 -2.10 -20.22
N PRO A 61 6.89 -1.17 -20.77
CA PRO A 61 5.58 -1.49 -21.30
C PRO A 61 5.72 -2.35 -22.57
N ASP A 62 4.72 -3.20 -22.83
CA ASP A 62 4.76 -4.06 -24.04
C ASP A 62 4.42 -3.26 -25.32
N GLU A 63 3.60 -2.22 -25.17
CA GLU A 63 3.23 -1.28 -26.23
C GLU A 63 3.11 0.12 -25.62
N GLY A 64 3.22 1.17 -26.46
CA GLY A 64 3.13 2.57 -26.03
C GLY A 64 4.49 3.22 -25.79
N CYS A 65 4.50 4.38 -25.15
CA CYS A 65 5.72 5.14 -24.87
C CYS A 65 5.70 5.68 -23.44
N LEU A 66 6.78 5.42 -22.71
CA LEU A 66 7.07 6.03 -21.41
C LEU A 66 8.21 7.03 -21.59
N ARG A 67 8.05 8.24 -21.05
CA ARG A 67 9.09 9.26 -20.97
C ARG A 67 9.24 9.74 -19.55
N LEU A 68 10.45 9.58 -19.02
CA LEU A 68 10.85 10.15 -17.75
C LEU A 68 11.39 11.57 -17.97
N GLY A 69 11.07 12.47 -17.06
CA GLY A 69 11.57 13.83 -17.05
C GLY A 69 13.09 13.89 -16.89
N ALA A 70 13.71 14.95 -17.40
CA ALA A 70 15.16 15.14 -17.27
C ALA A 70 15.57 15.29 -15.80
N ARG A 71 16.71 14.69 -15.41
CA ARG A 71 17.27 14.73 -14.05
C ARG A 71 16.28 14.22 -13.00
N LEU A 72 15.61 13.10 -13.28
CA LEU A 72 14.89 12.37 -12.26
C LEU A 72 15.86 11.49 -11.49
N GLU A 73 15.83 11.62 -10.16
CA GLU A 73 16.52 10.75 -9.22
C GLU A 73 15.41 10.00 -8.48
N ILE A 74 15.18 8.76 -8.94
CA ILE A 74 14.09 7.92 -8.45
C ILE A 74 14.60 7.10 -7.29
N ILE A 75 13.85 7.14 -6.19
CA ILE A 75 14.02 6.26 -5.05
C ILE A 75 12.84 5.30 -5.04
N TYR A 76 13.10 4.01 -5.20
CA TYR A 76 12.10 2.95 -5.09
C TYR A 76 12.22 2.25 -3.75
N PHE A 77 11.13 2.20 -3.00
CA PHE A 77 11.04 1.55 -1.70
C PHE A 77 10.07 0.38 -1.78
N ASP A 78 10.59 -0.82 -1.57
CA ASP A 78 9.82 -2.05 -1.33
C ASP A 78 10.30 -2.63 0.00
N GLN A 79 9.48 -2.52 1.04
CA GLN A 79 9.83 -2.93 2.40
C GLN A 79 10.20 -4.42 2.49
N ARG A 80 9.70 -5.27 1.56
CA ARG A 80 10.04 -6.69 1.55
C ARG A 80 11.42 -6.98 0.94
N ARG A 81 12.03 -6.01 0.27
CA ARG A 81 13.30 -6.17 -0.48
C ARG A 81 14.44 -5.34 0.07
N GLU A 82 14.15 -4.29 0.82
CA GLU A 82 15.16 -3.49 1.50
C GLU A 82 15.76 -4.29 2.67
N VAL A 83 16.97 -4.81 2.46
CA VAL A 83 17.75 -5.50 3.50
C VAL A 83 18.78 -4.53 4.05
N LEU A 84 18.67 -4.20 5.33
CA LEU A 84 19.72 -3.50 6.06
C LEU A 84 20.87 -4.47 6.37
N ASP A 85 22.11 -4.02 6.23
CA ASP A 85 23.27 -4.82 6.64
C ASP A 85 23.32 -4.90 8.18
N PRO A 86 23.18 -6.10 8.78
CA PRO A 86 23.12 -6.25 10.23
C PRO A 86 24.42 -5.84 10.95
N ASN A 87 25.54 -5.76 10.21
CA ASN A 87 26.85 -5.40 10.75
C ASN A 87 27.16 -3.92 10.64
N GLN A 88 26.44 -3.17 9.80
CA GLN A 88 26.63 -1.73 9.69
C GLN A 88 26.06 -1.04 10.93
N THR A 89 26.64 0.10 11.27
CA THR A 89 26.07 1.01 12.27
C THR A 89 24.88 1.78 11.70
N LEU A 90 24.02 2.32 12.57
CA LEU A 90 22.94 3.22 12.15
C LEU A 90 23.50 4.42 11.36
N TRP A 91 24.62 4.96 11.83
CA TRP A 91 25.37 6.02 11.18
C TRP A 91 25.75 5.67 9.74
N GLU A 92 26.42 4.53 9.53
CA GLU A 92 26.85 4.08 8.20
C GLU A 92 25.66 3.79 7.27
N THR A 93 24.56 3.28 7.83
CA THR A 93 23.35 2.95 7.09
C THR A 93 22.73 4.19 6.44
N VAL A 94 22.77 5.33 7.15
CA VAL A 94 22.23 6.61 6.66
C VAL A 94 23.26 7.39 5.86
N CYS A 95 24.51 7.44 6.33
CA CYS A 95 25.62 8.11 5.65
C CYS A 95 26.33 7.17 4.66
N THR A 96 25.62 6.74 3.61
CA THR A 96 26.13 5.77 2.63
C THR A 96 27.39 6.23 1.89
N ASN A 97 27.61 7.55 1.78
CA ASN A 97 28.81 8.15 1.18
C ASN A 97 29.92 8.47 2.19
N GLY A 98 29.74 8.07 3.46
CA GLY A 98 30.61 8.44 4.57
C GLY A 98 30.38 9.88 5.08
N GLY A 99 31.12 10.26 6.12
CA GLY A 99 31.00 11.56 6.77
C GLY A 99 30.03 11.57 7.96
N ASP A 100 29.73 12.76 8.45
CA ASP A 100 28.92 13.02 9.65
C ASP A 100 27.64 13.81 9.37
N THR A 101 27.36 14.06 8.10
CA THR A 101 26.22 14.86 7.67
C THR A 101 25.38 14.16 6.60
N VAL A 102 24.08 14.36 6.70
CA VAL A 102 23.07 13.88 5.75
C VAL A 102 22.49 15.10 5.05
N ASN A 103 22.28 15.00 3.73
CA ASN A 103 21.63 16.05 2.97
C ASN A 103 20.13 15.78 2.88
N VAL A 104 19.37 16.43 3.75
CA VAL A 104 17.92 16.30 3.81
C VAL A 104 17.32 17.54 3.16
N ARG A 105 16.65 17.36 2.02
CA ARG A 105 15.96 18.46 1.31
C ARG A 105 16.87 19.65 0.98
N GLY A 106 18.12 19.38 0.62
CA GLY A 106 19.10 20.42 0.29
C GLY A 106 19.73 21.12 1.50
N ARG A 107 19.44 20.66 2.73
CA ARG A 107 20.06 21.12 3.97
C ARG A 107 20.98 20.04 4.51
N SER A 108 22.21 20.41 4.82
CA SER A 108 23.15 19.54 5.53
C SER A 108 22.80 19.56 7.02
N GLN A 109 22.50 18.38 7.58
CA GLN A 109 22.21 18.16 8.99
C GLN A 109 23.18 17.12 9.53
N HIS A 110 23.64 17.28 10.77
CA HIS A 110 24.48 16.27 11.43
C HIS A 110 23.67 15.00 11.67
N VAL A 111 24.27 13.84 11.40
CA VAL A 111 23.58 12.55 11.40
C VAL A 111 22.96 12.19 12.75
N VAL A 112 23.56 12.58 13.87
CA VAL A 112 22.96 12.36 15.21
C VAL A 112 21.63 13.12 15.32
N GLY A 113 21.60 14.39 14.91
CA GLY A 113 20.38 15.18 14.94
C GLY A 113 19.33 14.63 13.98
N TYR A 114 19.76 14.13 12.81
CA TYR A 114 18.87 13.48 11.86
C TYR A 114 18.27 12.18 12.40
N LEU A 115 19.09 11.32 13.01
CA LEU A 115 18.64 10.07 13.62
C LEU A 115 17.69 10.33 14.81
N SER A 116 17.89 11.43 15.55
CA SER A 116 16.95 11.85 16.60
C SER A 116 15.56 12.19 16.07
N ASP A 117 15.43 12.71 14.84
CA ASP A 117 14.14 12.94 14.18
C ASP A 117 13.38 11.62 13.93
N PHE A 118 14.09 10.49 13.92
CA PHE A 118 13.56 9.12 13.81
C PHE A 118 13.53 8.38 15.16
N PHE A 119 13.60 9.12 16.27
CA PHE A 119 13.56 8.60 17.64
C PHE A 119 14.70 7.63 17.99
N PHE A 120 15.89 7.86 17.44
CA PHE A 120 17.11 7.19 17.90
C PHE A 120 17.89 8.08 18.87
N ASP A 121 18.35 7.48 19.96
CA ASP A 121 19.26 8.13 20.89
C ASP A 121 20.67 8.26 20.29
N GLU A 122 21.43 9.27 20.74
CA GLU A 122 22.81 9.50 20.28
C GLU A 122 23.71 8.26 20.48
N SER A 123 23.50 7.51 21.57
CA SER A 123 24.24 6.28 21.85
C SER A 123 23.94 5.15 20.85
N GLN A 124 22.77 5.16 20.23
CA GLN A 124 22.37 4.15 19.24
C GLN A 124 23.01 4.42 17.87
N ALA A 125 23.44 5.64 17.57
CA ALA A 125 24.00 6.00 16.26
C ALA A 125 25.18 5.11 15.85
N LEU A 126 26.01 4.68 16.81
CA LEU A 126 27.16 3.79 16.61
C LEU A 126 26.86 2.31 16.87
N SER A 127 25.62 1.97 17.25
CA SER A 127 25.21 0.58 17.46
C SER A 127 25.00 -0.13 16.13
N PRO A 128 25.25 -1.45 16.05
CA PRO A 128 25.00 -2.21 14.84
C PRO A 128 23.49 -2.41 14.60
N VAL A 129 23.05 -2.47 13.34
CA VAL A 129 21.64 -2.68 12.99
C VAL A 129 21.07 -3.98 13.58
N SER A 130 21.92 -4.99 13.78
CA SER A 130 21.52 -6.25 14.43
C SER A 130 20.95 -6.08 15.83
N SER A 131 21.33 -5.02 16.58
CA SER A 131 20.80 -4.76 17.92
C SER A 131 19.40 -4.15 17.94
N LEU A 132 18.90 -3.67 16.79
CA LEU A 132 17.60 -3.02 16.70
C LEU A 132 16.44 -4.02 16.73
N SER A 133 15.35 -3.62 17.36
CA SER A 133 14.05 -4.27 17.28
C SER A 133 13.44 -4.14 15.86
N GLY A 134 12.37 -4.89 15.58
CA GLY A 134 11.69 -4.84 14.28
C GLY A 134 11.17 -3.43 13.94
N GLY A 135 10.53 -2.74 14.89
CA GLY A 135 10.03 -1.37 14.70
C GLY A 135 11.16 -0.36 14.50
N GLU A 136 12.23 -0.46 15.28
CA GLU A 136 13.42 0.37 15.08
C GLU A 136 14.08 0.16 13.72
N ARG A 137 14.12 -1.08 13.21
CA ARG A 137 14.61 -1.34 11.85
C ARG A 137 13.73 -0.67 10.79
N SER A 138 12.41 -0.68 10.96
CA SER A 138 11.48 0.05 10.10
C SER A 138 11.73 1.57 10.13
N ARG A 139 11.97 2.15 11.31
CA ARG A 139 12.34 3.58 11.43
C ARG A 139 13.68 3.89 10.75
N LEU A 140 14.68 3.03 10.92
CA LEU A 140 15.98 3.20 10.28
C LEU A 140 15.88 3.09 8.76
N LEU A 141 15.03 2.20 8.24
CA LEU A 141 14.74 2.11 6.80
C LEU A 141 14.15 3.40 6.25
N LEU A 142 13.21 4.02 6.97
CA LEU A 142 12.68 5.32 6.58
C LEU A 142 13.75 6.43 6.66
N ALA A 143 14.58 6.44 7.71
CA ALA A 143 15.70 7.38 7.82
C ALA A 143 16.66 7.25 6.64
N ARG A 144 17.03 6.01 6.27
CA ARG A 144 17.84 5.77 5.09
C ARG A 144 17.15 6.25 3.81
N LEU A 145 15.84 6.04 3.68
CA LEU A 145 15.06 6.43 2.51
C LEU A 145 15.09 7.95 2.28
N PHE A 146 14.82 8.73 3.34
CA PHE A 146 14.75 10.18 3.26
C PHE A 146 16.11 10.89 3.32
N ALA A 147 17.17 10.17 3.64
CA ALA A 147 18.55 10.66 3.56
C ALA A 147 19.07 10.81 2.12
N HIS A 148 18.45 10.13 1.15
CA HIS A 148 18.84 10.20 -0.24
C HIS A 148 18.17 11.40 -0.95
N PRO A 149 18.91 12.20 -1.76
CA PRO A 149 18.43 13.45 -2.35
C PRO A 149 17.44 13.29 -3.53
N GLY A 150 16.77 12.13 -3.64
CA GLY A 150 15.88 11.83 -4.77
C GLY A 150 14.72 12.81 -4.88
N ASN A 151 14.23 12.99 -6.11
CA ASN A 151 13.13 13.92 -6.43
C ASN A 151 11.86 13.22 -6.95
N LEU A 152 11.89 11.88 -7.02
CA LEU A 152 10.72 11.03 -7.18
C LEU A 152 10.82 9.85 -6.22
N LEU A 153 9.82 9.70 -5.38
CA LEU A 153 9.71 8.62 -4.41
C LEU A 153 8.62 7.65 -4.84
N ALA A 154 8.96 6.39 -5.02
CA ALA A 154 8.05 5.32 -5.39
C ALA A 154 7.95 4.31 -4.24
N LEU A 155 6.82 4.30 -3.55
CA LEU A 155 6.58 3.48 -2.37
C LEU A 155 5.63 2.33 -2.70
N ASP A 156 6.07 1.10 -2.48
CA ASP A 156 5.23 -0.08 -2.67
C ASP A 156 4.84 -0.69 -1.32
N GLU A 157 3.57 -0.52 -0.95
CA GLU A 157 2.97 -1.04 0.29
C GLU A 157 3.73 -0.65 1.58
N PRO A 158 4.06 0.65 1.78
CA PRO A 158 4.94 1.08 2.88
C PRO A 158 4.28 1.01 4.26
N THR A 159 2.97 0.73 4.36
CA THR A 159 2.20 0.79 5.61
C THR A 159 2.00 -0.57 6.30
N ASN A 160 2.35 -1.69 5.66
CA ASN A 160 1.90 -3.00 6.13
C ASN A 160 2.62 -3.51 7.40
N ASP A 161 3.88 -3.12 7.61
CA ASP A 161 4.69 -3.60 8.73
C ASP A 161 5.20 -2.43 9.61
N LEU A 162 4.46 -1.31 9.63
CA LEU A 162 4.77 -0.15 10.46
C LEU A 162 3.89 -0.13 11.72
N ASP A 163 4.51 0.21 12.86
CA ASP A 163 3.75 0.63 14.03
C ASP A 163 3.16 2.04 13.81
N VAL A 164 2.26 2.45 14.71
CA VAL A 164 1.54 3.72 14.60
C VAL A 164 2.50 4.92 14.60
N GLU A 165 3.52 4.87 15.44
CA GLU A 165 4.53 5.94 15.56
C GLU A 165 5.33 6.11 14.26
N THR A 166 5.76 5.00 13.65
CA THR A 166 6.52 5.02 12.40
C THR A 166 5.63 5.41 11.21
N LEU A 167 4.35 5.02 11.23
CA LEU A 167 3.38 5.43 10.24
C LEU A 167 3.14 6.94 10.26
N ASP A 168 3.00 7.54 11.46
CA ASP A 168 2.84 8.99 11.62
C ASP A 168 4.10 9.74 11.15
N LEU A 169 5.29 9.22 11.47
CA LEU A 169 6.55 9.77 10.96
C LEU A 169 6.61 9.73 9.42
N LEU A 170 6.22 8.60 8.81
CA LEU A 170 6.18 8.48 7.36
C LEU A 170 5.21 9.50 6.75
N GLN A 171 4.04 9.70 7.37
CA GLN A 171 3.06 10.68 6.90
C GLN A 171 3.61 12.11 6.96
N GLU A 172 4.27 12.48 8.05
CA GLU A 172 4.88 13.81 8.21
C GLU A 172 6.00 14.01 7.20
N ALA A 173 6.92 13.05 7.09
CA ALA A 173 8.03 13.09 6.15
C ALA A 173 7.56 13.21 4.68
N LEU A 174 6.51 12.46 4.31
CA LEU A 174 5.89 12.58 2.99
C LEU A 174 5.11 13.88 2.83
N GLY A 175 4.43 14.34 3.87
CA GLY A 175 3.72 15.62 3.94
C GLY A 175 4.60 16.79 3.52
N GLU A 176 5.84 16.80 4.02
CA GLU A 176 6.83 17.84 3.78
C GLU A 176 7.76 17.58 2.57
N TYR A 177 7.61 16.46 1.88
CA TYR A 177 8.45 16.14 0.72
C TYR A 177 8.02 16.96 -0.52
N ASP A 178 8.94 17.77 -1.04
CA ASP A 178 8.72 18.65 -2.20
C ASP A 178 8.76 17.92 -3.56
N GLY A 179 9.18 16.65 -3.57
CA GLY A 179 9.28 15.84 -4.78
C GLY A 179 7.96 15.20 -5.21
N THR A 180 8.03 14.40 -6.28
CA THR A 180 6.89 13.60 -6.73
C THR A 180 6.79 12.31 -5.91
N VAL A 181 5.59 11.94 -5.48
CA VAL A 181 5.34 10.68 -4.76
C VAL A 181 4.42 9.80 -5.59
N LEU A 182 4.84 8.56 -5.84
CA LEU A 182 4.01 7.48 -6.33
C LEU A 182 3.86 6.46 -5.21
N LEU A 183 2.63 6.17 -4.80
CA LEU A 183 2.35 5.33 -3.65
C LEU A 183 1.44 4.19 -4.04
N VAL A 184 1.78 2.96 -3.68
CA VAL A 184 0.86 1.82 -3.64
C VAL A 184 0.54 1.55 -2.18
N SER A 185 -0.73 1.65 -1.78
CA SER A 185 -1.15 1.29 -0.43
C SER A 185 -2.60 0.82 -0.42
N HIS A 186 -2.94 0.04 0.60
CA HIS A 186 -4.32 -0.31 0.95
C HIS A 186 -4.89 0.52 2.10
N ASP A 187 -4.04 1.30 2.78
CA ASP A 187 -4.44 2.16 3.88
C ASP A 187 -5.16 3.41 3.34
N ARG A 188 -6.45 3.51 3.67
CA ARG A 188 -7.35 4.54 3.16
C ARG A 188 -7.04 5.90 3.78
N ASP A 189 -6.75 5.93 5.07
CA ASP A 189 -6.50 7.17 5.80
C ASP A 189 -5.15 7.76 5.40
N PHE A 190 -4.15 6.89 5.19
CA PHE A 190 -2.85 7.28 4.65
C PHE A 190 -2.97 7.88 3.24
N ILE A 191 -3.74 7.24 2.36
CA ILE A 191 -3.98 7.76 1.00
C ILE A 191 -4.70 9.11 1.05
N ASP A 192 -5.74 9.24 1.87
CA ASP A 192 -6.52 10.48 1.96
C ASP A 192 -5.70 11.67 2.46
N ARG A 193 -4.68 11.42 3.29
CA ARG A 193 -3.79 12.48 3.82
C ARG A 193 -2.69 12.89 2.84
N ILE A 194 -2.17 11.95 2.05
CA ILE A 194 -0.98 12.17 1.22
C ILE A 194 -1.32 12.44 -0.25
N ALA A 195 -2.30 11.72 -0.81
CA ALA A 195 -2.51 11.69 -2.25
C ALA A 195 -3.31 12.89 -2.77
N THR A 196 -2.80 13.52 -3.82
CA THR A 196 -3.50 14.55 -4.60
C THR A 196 -4.38 13.96 -5.70
N SER A 197 -4.03 12.76 -6.19
CA SER A 197 -4.85 11.99 -7.14
C SER A 197 -4.68 10.49 -6.94
N THR A 198 -5.63 9.72 -7.46
CA THR A 198 -5.65 8.26 -7.36
C THR A 198 -5.76 7.61 -8.74
N LEU A 199 -4.88 6.66 -9.04
CA LEU A 199 -4.97 5.76 -10.19
C LEU A 199 -5.60 4.44 -9.75
N VAL A 200 -6.80 4.16 -10.25
CA VAL A 200 -7.57 2.97 -9.88
C VAL A 200 -7.42 1.90 -10.95
N LEU A 201 -6.87 0.75 -10.56
CA LEU A 201 -6.85 -0.45 -11.41
C LEU A 201 -8.08 -1.30 -11.14
N ASP A 202 -8.81 -1.66 -12.20
CA ASP A 202 -10.10 -2.34 -12.09
C ASP A 202 -10.06 -3.88 -12.09
N GLY A 203 -8.92 -4.49 -12.45
CA GLY A 203 -8.79 -5.95 -12.56
C GLY A 203 -8.74 -6.49 -13.99
N ILE A 204 -9.25 -5.73 -14.96
CA ILE A 204 -9.44 -6.16 -16.35
C ILE A 204 -8.63 -5.31 -17.34
N GLY A 205 -7.74 -4.47 -16.81
CA GLY A 205 -6.76 -3.69 -17.56
C GLY A 205 -7.07 -2.19 -17.63
N ALA A 206 -8.24 -1.73 -17.18
CA ALA A 206 -8.52 -0.31 -17.18
C ALA A 206 -7.88 0.36 -15.96
N VAL A 207 -7.22 1.48 -16.22
CA VAL A 207 -6.66 2.35 -15.18
C VAL A 207 -7.32 3.71 -15.34
N VAL A 208 -8.00 4.17 -14.30
CA VAL A 208 -8.75 5.44 -14.31
C VAL A 208 -8.20 6.35 -13.23
N GLU A 209 -7.92 7.60 -13.62
CA GLU A 209 -7.48 8.64 -12.70
C GLU A 209 -8.67 9.36 -12.06
N TYR A 210 -8.61 9.56 -10.75
CA TYR A 210 -9.54 10.37 -9.98
C TYR A 210 -8.75 11.45 -9.23
N VAL A 211 -9.34 12.64 -9.11
CA VAL A 211 -8.78 13.72 -8.30
C VAL A 211 -9.10 13.46 -6.83
N GLY A 212 -8.12 13.65 -5.96
CA GLY A 212 -8.23 13.43 -4.53
C GLY A 212 -7.89 12.01 -4.09
N GLY A 213 -8.14 11.76 -2.80
CA GLY A 213 -7.77 10.52 -2.11
C GLY A 213 -8.73 9.35 -2.36
N TYR A 214 -8.64 8.35 -1.51
CA TYR A 214 -9.50 7.17 -1.51
C TYR A 214 -10.99 7.54 -1.28
N SER A 215 -11.27 8.45 -0.34
CA SER A 215 -12.62 8.93 -0.06
C SER A 215 -13.23 9.65 -1.26
N ASP A 216 -12.44 10.44 -1.99
CA ASP A 216 -12.87 11.10 -3.22
C ASP A 216 -13.19 10.10 -4.32
N TYR A 217 -12.31 9.13 -4.53
CA TYR A 217 -12.56 8.00 -5.41
C TYR A 217 -13.89 7.31 -5.06
N LEU A 218 -14.18 7.00 -3.80
CA LEU A 218 -15.44 6.36 -3.41
C LEU A 218 -16.68 7.22 -3.71
N ARG A 219 -16.56 8.55 -3.60
CA ARG A 219 -17.64 9.50 -3.92
C ARG A 219 -17.88 9.60 -5.42
N LEU A 220 -16.80 9.69 -6.20
CA LEU A 220 -16.79 9.86 -7.65
C LEU A 220 -17.03 8.56 -8.39
N LYS A 221 -16.77 7.41 -7.75
CA LYS A 221 -16.95 6.09 -8.33
C LYS A 221 -18.39 6.00 -8.86
N PRO A 222 -18.58 5.84 -10.18
CA PRO A 222 -19.91 5.66 -10.72
C PRO A 222 -20.52 4.43 -10.05
N LYS A 223 -21.68 4.59 -9.43
CA LYS A 223 -22.46 3.48 -8.86
C LYS A 223 -23.03 2.60 -9.98
N SER A 224 -22.19 1.92 -10.79
CA SER A 224 -22.52 0.75 -11.62
C SER A 224 -21.42 0.44 -12.64
N ALA A 225 -20.77 -0.73 -12.52
CA ALA A 225 -20.26 -1.53 -13.65
C ALA A 225 -19.88 -2.98 -13.23
N ILE A 226 -20.83 -3.79 -12.76
CA ILE A 226 -20.70 -5.27 -12.72
C ILE A 226 -21.83 -5.93 -13.54
N ALA A 227 -22.44 -5.22 -14.48
CA ALA A 227 -23.50 -5.82 -15.31
C ALA A 227 -23.47 -5.31 -16.74
N THR A 228 -22.41 -5.63 -17.49
CA THR A 228 -22.48 -5.58 -18.96
C THR A 228 -21.59 -6.61 -19.62
N ARG A 229 -21.84 -7.88 -19.30
CA ARG A 229 -21.75 -8.98 -20.28
C ARG A 229 -23.00 -9.83 -20.18
N LYS A 230 -24.04 -9.45 -20.94
CA LYS A 230 -24.97 -10.38 -21.58
C LYS A 230 -25.89 -9.63 -22.55
N ARG A 231 -25.68 -9.95 -23.83
CA ARG A 231 -26.69 -10.23 -24.88
C ARG A 231 -27.97 -9.39 -24.89
N ASN A 232 -28.19 -8.76 -26.04
CA ASN A 232 -29.47 -8.45 -26.68
C ASN A 232 -30.71 -9.03 -25.96
N ASN A 233 -31.55 -8.16 -25.41
CA ASN A 233 -32.97 -8.13 -25.73
C ASN A 233 -33.67 -6.87 -25.18
N ARG A 234 -34.71 -6.47 -25.91
CA ARG A 234 -35.57 -5.29 -25.76
C ARG A 234 -36.17 -5.11 -24.36
N ALA A 235 -36.36 -3.83 -23.99
CA ALA A 235 -37.33 -3.23 -23.04
C ALA A 235 -37.25 -3.76 -21.59
N THR A 236 -37.21 -2.95 -20.52
CA THR A 236 -38.10 -1.84 -20.14
C THR A 236 -37.40 -0.98 -19.07
N LYS A 237 -37.74 0.31 -19.00
CA LYS A 237 -37.41 1.20 -17.88
C LYS A 237 -37.96 0.61 -16.57
N VAL A 238 -37.07 0.14 -15.69
CA VAL A 238 -37.40 -0.09 -14.28
C VAL A 238 -36.60 0.92 -13.46
N THR A 239 -37.30 1.92 -12.93
CA THR A 239 -36.82 2.84 -11.91
C THR A 239 -36.38 2.03 -10.69
N ARG A 240 -35.06 1.90 -10.50
CA ARG A 240 -34.48 1.15 -9.38
C ARG A 240 -34.65 1.97 -8.10
N ARG A 241 -35.65 1.61 -7.29
CA ARG A 241 -35.83 2.13 -5.92
C ARG A 241 -34.52 1.99 -5.14
N LEU A 242 -34.12 3.08 -4.49
CA LEU A 242 -33.03 3.11 -3.52
C LEU A 242 -33.34 2.08 -2.42
N ARG A 243 -32.42 1.13 -2.19
CA ARG A 243 -32.57 0.15 -1.10
C ARG A 243 -32.27 0.84 0.23
N THR A 244 -33.17 0.71 1.18
CA THR A 244 -33.09 1.25 2.54
C THR A 244 -32.50 0.24 3.54
N SER A 245 -32.26 -1.00 3.13
CA SER A 245 -31.71 -2.06 3.99
C SER A 245 -30.71 -2.96 3.26
N LEU A 246 -29.90 -3.69 4.04
CA LEU A 246 -29.01 -4.75 3.54
C LEU A 246 -29.82 -5.80 2.79
N SER A 247 -29.21 -6.45 1.80
CA SER A 247 -29.81 -7.60 1.13
C SER A 247 -30.03 -8.75 2.14
N TYR A 248 -31.08 -9.55 1.96
CA TYR A 248 -31.32 -10.74 2.80
C TYR A 248 -30.09 -11.65 2.95
N LYS A 249 -29.30 -11.79 1.87
CA LYS A 249 -28.04 -12.55 1.90
C LYS A 249 -26.95 -11.87 2.75
N GLU A 250 -26.84 -10.55 2.68
CA GLU A 250 -25.84 -9.76 3.42
C GLU A 250 -26.21 -9.67 4.90
N GLN A 251 -27.50 -9.61 5.21
CA GLN A 251 -27.99 -9.61 6.58
C GLN A 251 -27.73 -10.97 7.25
N ARG A 252 -28.03 -12.07 6.57
CA ARG A 252 -27.73 -13.43 7.07
C ARG A 252 -26.22 -13.68 7.24
N GLU A 253 -25.41 -13.11 6.36
CA GLU A 253 -23.95 -13.16 6.46
C GLU A 253 -23.46 -12.38 7.69
N LEU A 254 -23.92 -11.13 7.87
CA LEU A 254 -23.59 -10.31 9.05
C LEU A 254 -23.98 -10.97 10.38
N GLU A 255 -25.11 -11.68 10.41
CA GLU A 255 -25.57 -12.42 11.59
C GLU A 255 -24.71 -13.67 11.89
N GLY A 256 -24.08 -14.28 10.88
CA GLY A 256 -23.25 -15.48 11.04
C GLY A 256 -21.78 -15.22 11.36
N LEU A 257 -21.24 -14.08 10.91
CA LEU A 257 -19.82 -13.74 11.07
C LEU A 257 -19.31 -13.71 12.53
N PRO A 258 -20.08 -13.21 13.53
CA PRO A 258 -19.62 -13.25 14.93
C PRO A 258 -19.35 -14.67 15.44
N GLN A 259 -20.19 -15.65 15.06
CA GLN A 259 -19.98 -17.05 15.45
C GLN A 259 -18.76 -17.64 14.75
N GLU A 260 -18.54 -17.28 13.48
CA GLU A 260 -17.38 -17.73 12.71
C GLU A 260 -16.07 -17.17 13.29
N ILE A 261 -16.05 -15.89 13.66
CA ILE A 261 -14.94 -15.23 14.35
C ILE A 261 -14.63 -15.92 15.69
N GLU A 262 -15.66 -16.25 16.49
CA GLU A 262 -15.48 -16.95 17.76
C GLU A 262 -14.92 -18.37 17.58
N ILE A 263 -15.35 -19.09 16.54
CA ILE A 263 -14.81 -20.43 16.22
C ILE A 263 -13.35 -20.33 15.80
N LEU A 264 -13.01 -19.36 14.96
CA LEU A 264 -11.64 -19.17 14.46
C LEU A 264 -10.69 -18.73 15.59
N SER A 265 -11.12 -17.83 16.47
CA SER A 265 -10.31 -17.40 17.61
C SER A 265 -10.02 -18.55 18.59
N LYS A 266 -11.02 -19.40 18.88
CA LYS A 266 -10.82 -20.62 19.70
C LYS A 266 -9.85 -21.60 19.04
N LYS A 267 -9.92 -21.77 17.72
CA LYS A 267 -8.99 -22.63 16.97
C LYS A 267 -7.55 -22.10 17.02
N ILE A 268 -7.36 -20.79 16.86
CA ILE A 268 -6.06 -20.13 16.96
C ILE A 268 -5.47 -20.32 18.35
N ALA A 269 -6.23 -20.03 19.41
CA ALA A 269 -5.78 -20.22 20.78
C ALA A 269 -5.35 -21.68 21.08
N THR A 270 -6.10 -22.66 20.54
CA THR A 270 -5.76 -24.08 20.69
C THR A 270 -4.47 -24.45 19.96
N ALA A 271 -4.29 -23.96 18.73
CA ALA A 271 -3.09 -24.21 17.94
C ALA A 271 -1.85 -23.52 18.53
N GLU A 272 -2.00 -22.31 19.07
CA GLU A 272 -0.93 -21.59 19.77
C GLU A 272 -0.48 -22.30 21.04
N MET A 273 -1.41 -22.84 21.83
CA MET A 273 -1.08 -23.65 23.01
C MET A 273 -0.30 -24.92 22.64
N LEU A 274 -0.66 -25.57 21.52
CA LEU A 274 0.04 -26.76 21.04
C LEU A 274 1.46 -26.43 20.53
N LEU A 275 1.61 -25.33 19.80
CA LEU A 275 2.91 -24.89 19.26
C LEU A 275 3.83 -24.28 20.33
N ALA A 276 3.30 -23.90 21.50
CA ALA A 276 4.07 -23.43 22.64
C ALA A 276 4.80 -24.56 23.41
N ASP A 277 4.46 -25.83 23.16
CA ASP A 277 5.16 -26.97 23.76
C ASP A 277 6.52 -27.20 23.07
N VAL A 278 7.60 -26.95 23.80
CA VAL A 278 9.00 -27.08 23.35
C VAL A 278 9.35 -28.53 22.95
N ASP A 279 8.67 -29.52 23.52
CA ASP A 279 8.89 -30.93 23.19
C ASP A 279 8.04 -31.41 22.00
N PHE A 280 7.06 -30.62 21.54
CA PHE A 280 6.18 -31.01 20.43
C PHE A 280 6.95 -31.11 19.11
N TYR A 281 7.80 -30.13 18.82
CA TYR A 281 8.68 -30.18 17.63
C TYR A 281 9.65 -31.38 17.67
N ARG A 282 10.15 -31.74 18.85
CA ARG A 282 11.08 -32.87 19.02
C ARG A 282 10.40 -34.22 18.86
N LYS A 283 9.14 -34.33 19.25
CA LYS A 283 8.36 -35.58 19.19
C LYS A 283 7.80 -35.85 17.80
N ASP A 284 7.31 -34.82 17.11
CA ASP A 284 6.71 -34.96 15.79
C ASP A 284 6.87 -33.68 14.93
N PRO A 285 7.99 -33.58 14.18
CA PRO A 285 8.26 -32.44 13.32
C PRO A 285 7.22 -32.24 12.20
N ALA A 286 6.66 -33.33 11.66
CA ALA A 286 5.68 -33.26 10.58
C ALA A 286 4.34 -32.71 11.08
N ALA A 287 3.88 -33.14 12.25
CA ALA A 287 2.69 -32.59 12.87
C ALA A 287 2.87 -31.11 13.27
N PHE A 288 4.08 -30.70 13.68
CA PHE A 288 4.39 -29.30 13.99
C PHE A 288 4.30 -28.39 12.77
N GLU A 289 4.84 -28.82 11.61
CA GLU A 289 4.73 -28.06 10.36
C GLU A 289 3.27 -27.88 9.92
N VAL A 290 2.48 -28.95 9.98
CA VAL A 290 1.04 -28.90 9.69
C VAL A 290 0.32 -27.93 10.63
N ALA A 291 0.57 -28.02 11.94
CA ALA A 291 -0.03 -27.12 12.93
C ALA A 291 0.37 -25.65 12.72
N THR A 292 1.59 -25.38 12.24
CA THR A 292 2.07 -24.03 11.93
C THR A 292 1.34 -23.44 10.70
N VAL A 293 1.15 -24.25 9.66
CA VAL A 293 0.39 -23.85 8.46
C VAL A 293 -1.09 -23.66 8.80
N ASP A 294 -1.67 -24.54 9.62
CA ASP A 294 -3.05 -24.46 10.08
C ASP A 294 -3.29 -23.20 10.94
N LEU A 295 -2.32 -22.83 11.80
CA LEU A 295 -2.37 -21.58 12.56
C LEU A 295 -2.34 -20.36 11.64
N ALA A 296 -1.45 -20.35 10.64
CA ALA A 296 -1.35 -19.24 9.68
C ALA A 296 -2.63 -19.08 8.85
N THR A 297 -3.22 -20.19 8.39
CA THR A 297 -4.48 -20.17 7.63
C THR A 297 -5.67 -19.75 8.48
N ALA A 298 -5.75 -20.22 9.74
CA ALA A 298 -6.80 -19.80 10.68
C ALA A 298 -6.73 -18.30 11.00
N ARG A 299 -5.52 -17.75 11.20
CA ARG A 299 -5.31 -16.30 11.41
C ARG A 299 -5.73 -15.48 10.19
N ALA A 300 -5.38 -15.93 8.98
CA ALA A 300 -5.80 -15.25 7.74
C ALA A 300 -7.33 -15.28 7.56
N ALA A 301 -7.98 -16.40 7.89
CA ALA A 301 -9.44 -16.53 7.86
C ALA A 301 -10.12 -15.63 8.90
N LEU A 302 -9.58 -15.54 10.13
CA LEU A 302 -10.09 -14.65 11.17
C LEU A 302 -10.07 -13.19 10.70
N ALA A 303 -8.92 -12.72 10.21
CA ALA A 303 -8.79 -11.37 9.68
C ALA A 303 -9.74 -11.08 8.51
N HIS A 304 -10.00 -12.07 7.65
CA HIS A 304 -10.98 -11.92 6.57
C HIS A 304 -12.41 -11.76 7.11
N SER A 305 -12.83 -12.62 8.05
CA SER A 305 -14.16 -12.60 8.64
C SER A 305 -14.42 -11.33 9.46
N GLU A 306 -13.43 -10.84 10.20
CA GLU A 306 -13.50 -9.56 10.93
C GLU A 306 -13.69 -8.39 9.97
N ASN A 307 -12.84 -8.27 8.95
CA ASN A 307 -12.97 -7.22 7.93
C ASN A 307 -14.33 -7.24 7.23
N ARG A 308 -14.84 -8.45 6.94
CA ARG A 308 -16.14 -8.63 6.31
C ARG A 308 -17.29 -8.18 7.22
N TRP A 309 -17.19 -8.46 8.52
CA TRP A 309 -18.16 -8.04 9.51
C TRP A 309 -18.21 -6.51 9.62
N PHE A 310 -17.05 -5.86 9.70
CA PHE A 310 -16.94 -4.40 9.71
C PHE A 310 -17.53 -3.76 8.44
N ASP A 311 -17.23 -4.29 7.25
CA ASP A 311 -17.78 -3.78 5.98
C ASP A 311 -19.31 -3.84 5.94
N LEU A 312 -19.89 -4.96 6.41
CA LEU A 312 -21.34 -5.15 6.43
C LEU A 312 -22.02 -4.29 7.50
N GLU A 313 -21.37 -4.08 8.64
CA GLU A 313 -21.84 -3.19 9.69
C GLU A 313 -21.82 -1.72 9.25
N ALA A 314 -20.71 -1.25 8.67
CA ALA A 314 -20.60 0.10 8.11
C ALA A 314 -21.66 0.34 7.01
N LYS A 315 -21.91 -0.68 6.17
CA LYS A 315 -22.97 -0.62 5.15
C LYS A 315 -24.37 -0.57 5.78
N ARG A 316 -24.62 -1.31 6.87
CA ARG A 316 -25.88 -1.25 7.62
C ARG A 316 -26.13 0.15 8.17
N ASP A 317 -25.10 0.76 8.74
CA ASP A 317 -25.21 2.08 9.38
C ASP A 317 -25.36 3.20 8.36
N ALA A 318 -24.65 3.13 7.23
CA ALA A 318 -24.82 4.05 6.10
C ALA A 318 -26.22 3.97 5.46
N LEU A 319 -26.89 2.80 5.53
CA LEU A 319 -28.26 2.63 5.07
C LEU A 319 -29.29 3.11 6.11
N ARG A 320 -29.02 2.93 7.41
CA ARG A 320 -29.83 3.49 8.51
C ARG A 320 -29.81 5.02 8.50
N ALA A 321 -28.64 5.64 8.36
CA ALA A 321 -28.50 7.10 8.29
C ALA A 321 -29.30 7.72 7.13
N LYS A 322 -29.39 7.02 5.99
CA LYS A 322 -30.20 7.44 4.82
C LYS A 322 -31.70 7.23 4.97
N THR A 323 -32.12 6.44 5.96
CA THR A 323 -33.54 6.19 6.25
C THR A 323 -34.04 7.16 7.35
N ALA A 324 -33.12 7.79 8.10
CA ALA A 324 -33.41 8.77 9.14
C ALA A 324 -33.41 10.24 8.67
N MET A 325 -32.94 10.52 7.44
CA MET A 325 -33.11 11.79 6.72
C MET A 325 -34.33 11.74 5.81
#